data_AF-X1PMI6-F1
#
_entry.id   AF-X1PMI6-F1
#
_cell.length_a   1.000
_cell.length_b   1.000
_cell.length_c   1.000
_cell.angle_alpha   90.00
_cell.angle_beta   90.00
_cell.angle_gamma   90.00
#
_symmetry.space_group_name_H-M   'P 1'
#
loop_
_entity.id
_entity.type
_entity.pdbx_description
1 polymer ?
#
loop_
_entity_poly.entity_id
_entity_poly.type
_entity_poly.pdbx_seq_one_letter_code
_entity_poly.pdbx_strand_id
1 'polypeptide(L)' 'YEYESRIYADYTASPDAKVSIYIELRGENSWWIYGWSSNHYHDRISITFTGEQHGWYIVSGKLVEGEGRYGWI' A
#
# COMPACT_ATOMS: atom_id res chain seq x y z
N TYR A 1 -0.12 -9.20 5.85
CA TYR A 1 -0.49 -9.96 4.65
C TYR A 1 0.27 -9.38 3.47
N GLU A 2 0.83 -10.23 2.61
CA GLU A 2 1.46 -9.80 1.35
C GLU A 2 0.58 -10.27 0.19
N TYR A 3 0.46 -9.44 -0.84
CA TYR A 3 -0.38 -9.74 -1.99
C TYR A 3 0.21 -9.22 -3.30
N GLU A 4 -0.20 -9.85 -4.40
CA GLU A 4 0.13 -9.40 -5.75
C GLU A 4 -0.86 -8.32 -6.20
N SER A 5 -0.33 -7.25 -6.79
CA SER A 5 -1.09 -6.19 -7.44
C SER A 5 -0.45 -5.80 -8.78
N ARG A 6 -1.02 -4.81 -9.47
CA ARG A 6 -0.53 -4.35 -10.77
C ARG A 6 -0.49 -2.83 -10.85
N ILE A 7 0.58 -2.30 -11.42
CA ILE A 7 0.73 -0.89 -11.76
C ILE A 7 0.87 -0.77 -13.28
N TYR A 8 0.11 0.14 -13.88
CA TYR A 8 0.33 0.56 -15.26
C TYR A 8 1.30 1.73 -15.29
N ALA A 9 2.34 1.64 -16.11
CA ALA A 9 3.30 2.70 -16.35
C ALA A 9 3.55 2.84 -17.85
N ASP A 10 3.38 4.05 -18.36
CA ASP A 10 3.60 4.40 -19.75
C ASP A 10 4.25 5.78 -19.83
N TYR A 11 5.57 5.79 -19.97
CA TYR A 11 6.35 7.02 -20.01
C TYR A 11 7.72 6.77 -20.67
N THR A 12 8.22 7.79 -21.35
CA THR A 12 9.60 7.85 -21.86
C THR A 12 10.53 8.47 -20.83
N ALA A 13 11.75 7.95 -20.69
CA ALA A 13 12.80 8.53 -19.83
C ALA A 13 14.19 8.14 -20.33
N SER A 14 15.24 8.81 -19.85
CA SER A 14 16.62 8.39 -20.15
C SER A 14 16.91 7.01 -19.54
N PRO A 15 17.83 6.21 -20.10
CA PRO A 15 18.10 4.85 -19.62
C PRO A 15 18.53 4.76 -18.15
N ASP A 16 19.03 5.84 -17.58
CA ASP A 16 19.49 5.96 -16.20
C ASP A 16 18.48 6.67 -15.27
N ALA A 17 17.38 7.19 -15.80
CA ALA A 17 16.35 7.84 -15.01
C ALA A 17 15.67 6.83 -14.08
N LYS A 18 15.45 7.23 -12.82
CA LYS A 18 14.73 6.45 -11.83
C LYS A 18 13.36 7.06 -11.56
N VAL A 19 12.32 6.25 -11.67
CA VAL A 19 10.95 6.64 -11.33
C VAL A 19 10.46 5.74 -10.20
N SER A 20 10.12 6.33 -9.06
CA SER A 20 9.60 5.61 -7.91
C SER A 20 8.12 5.90 -7.75
N ILE A 21 7.31 4.86 -7.60
CA ILE A 21 5.89 4.95 -7.31
C ILE A 21 5.68 4.42 -5.89
N TYR A 22 5.07 5.24 -5.04
CA TYR A 22 4.70 4.89 -3.67
C TYR A 22 3.20 5.10 -3.49
N ILE A 23 2.50 4.04 -3.08
CA ILE A 23 1.07 4.07 -2.78
C ILE A 23 0.93 3.66 -1.32
N GLU A 24 0.23 4.48 -0.54
CA GLU A 24 -0.06 4.22 0.86
C GLU A 24 -1.54 4.45 1.13
N LEU A 25 -2.20 3.47 1.72
CA LEU A 25 -3.56 3.57 2.21
C LEU A 25 -3.54 3.34 3.72
N ARG A 26 -4.13 4.27 4.47
CA ARG A 26 -4.32 4.13 5.91
C ARG A 26 -5.80 4.26 6.20
N GLY A 27 -6.29 3.43 7.11
CA GLY A 27 -7.63 3.58 7.64
C GLY A 27 -7.66 3.27 9.12
N GLU A 28 -8.64 3.90 9.77
CA GLU A 28 -8.92 3.74 11.18
C GLU A 28 -10.42 3.52 11.31
N ASN A 29 -10.79 2.50 12.08
CA ASN A 29 -12.15 2.37 12.59
C ASN A 29 -12.11 2.59 14.08
N SER A 30 -12.92 3.51 14.58
CA SER A 30 -13.02 3.86 15.99
C SER A 30 -14.47 3.72 16.45
N TRP A 31 -14.67 3.04 17.56
CA TRP A 31 -16.00 2.76 18.13
C TRP A 31 -16.02 2.92 19.65
N TRP A 32 -17.23 3.10 20.18
CA TRP A 32 -17.45 3.22 21.62
C TRP A 32 -18.35 2.09 22.11
N ILE A 33 -17.82 1.26 23.00
CA ILE A 33 -18.56 0.26 23.78
C ILE A 33 -17.95 0.24 25.18
N TYR A 34 -18.60 0.91 26.13
CA TYR A 34 -18.10 1.10 27.50
C TYR A 34 -16.69 1.72 27.57
N GLY A 35 -16.27 2.43 26.53
CA GLY A 35 -14.94 2.99 26.34
C GLY A 35 -14.58 3.07 24.85
N TRP A 36 -13.63 3.95 24.50
CA TRP A 36 -13.10 4.04 23.14
C TRP A 36 -12.30 2.79 22.78
N SER A 37 -12.46 2.33 21.55
CA SER A 37 -11.63 1.29 20.94
C SER A 37 -11.43 1.64 19.48
N SER A 38 -10.27 1.26 18.94
CA SER A 38 -9.95 1.49 17.55
C SER A 38 -9.23 0.29 16.95
N ASN A 39 -9.30 0.19 15.63
CA ASN A 39 -8.35 -0.55 14.84
C ASN A 39 -7.79 0.32 13.72
N HIS A 40 -6.58 0.00 13.31
CA HIS A 40 -5.91 0.64 12.20
C HIS A 40 -5.48 -0.44 11.21
N TYR A 41 -5.54 -0.08 9.94
CA TYR A 41 -4.95 -0.85 8.87
C TYR A 41 -4.12 0.06 7.98
N HIS A 42 -3.08 -0.52 7.42
CA HIS A 42 -2.07 0.19 6.67
C HIS A 42 -1.60 -0.67 5.52
N ASP A 43 -1.83 -0.20 4.31
CA ASP A 43 -1.40 -0.85 3.09
C ASP A 43 -0.35 -0.01 2.36
N ARG A 44 0.64 -0.68 1.79
CA ARG A 44 1.78 -0.06 1.09
C ARG A 44 2.18 -0.86 -0.14
N ILE A 45 2.38 -0.14 -1.25
CA ILE A 45 3.05 -0.63 -2.46
C ILE A 45 4.18 0.33 -2.80
N SER A 46 5.36 -0.20 -3.12
CA SER A 46 6.51 0.60 -3.55
C SER A 46 7.25 -0.12 -4.68
N ILE A 47 7.50 0.59 -5.78
CA ILE A 47 8.31 0.10 -6.90
C ILE A 47 9.19 1.23 -7.42
N THR A 48 10.38 0.87 -7.90
CA THR A 48 11.26 1.79 -8.64
C THR A 48 11.59 1.18 -9.99
N PHE A 49 11.31 1.95 -11.04
CA PHE A 49 11.66 1.64 -12.41
C PHE A 49 12.92 2.39 -12.82
N THR A 50 13.65 1.82 -13.78
CA THR A 50 14.81 2.44 -14.43
C THR A 50 14.53 2.51 -15.92
N GLY A 51 14.74 3.68 -16.55
CA GLY A 51 14.40 3.90 -17.94
C GLY A 51 12.90 4.04 -18.20
N GLU A 52 12.54 4.02 -19.48
CA GLU A 52 11.16 4.03 -19.97
C GLU A 52 10.39 2.76 -19.58
N GLN A 53 9.06 2.87 -19.46
CA GLN A 53 8.16 1.76 -19.16
C GLN A 53 6.91 1.88 -20.02
N HIS A 54 6.36 0.75 -20.48
CA HIS A 54 5.19 0.69 -21.37
C HIS A 54 4.35 -0.57 -21.09
N GLY A 55 3.53 -0.52 -20.04
CA GLY A 55 2.56 -1.58 -19.77
C GLY A 55 2.23 -1.81 -18.31
N TRP A 56 1.72 -3.01 -18.03
CA TRP A 56 1.37 -3.47 -16.69
C TRP A 56 2.52 -4.22 -16.04
N TYR A 57 2.80 -3.91 -14.79
CA TYR A 57 3.86 -4.51 -13.99
C TYR A 57 3.28 -5.13 -12.74
N ILE A 58 3.68 -6.36 -12.46
CA ILE A 58 3.34 -7.06 -11.22
C ILE A 58 4.13 -6.42 -10.08
N VAL A 59 3.45 -6.07 -8.99
CA VAL A 59 4.04 -5.46 -7.80
C VAL A 59 3.55 -6.19 -6.54
N SER A 60 4.38 -6.19 -5.50
CA SER A 60 3.98 -6.70 -4.19
C SER A 60 3.44 -5.57 -3.32
N GLY A 61 2.25 -5.77 -2.77
CA GLY A 61 1.66 -4.93 -1.73
C GLY A 61 1.75 -5.59 -0.37
N LYS A 62 1.86 -4.77 0.67
CA LYS A 62 1.89 -5.21 2.06
C LYS A 62 0.81 -4.52 2.86
N LEU A 63 -0.16 -5.32 3.30
CA LEU A 63 -1.23 -4.92 4.20
C LEU A 63 -0.88 -5.33 5.64
N VAL A 64 -0.86 -4.36 6.54
CA VAL A 64 -0.76 -4.53 7.98
C VAL A 64 -2.14 -4.23 8.58
N GLU A 65 -2.72 -5.23 9.22
CA GLU A 65 -3.95 -5.15 10.00
C GLU A 65 -3.62 -5.55 11.44
N GLY A 66 -4.56 -5.39 12.37
CA GLY A 66 -4.35 -5.85 13.74
C GLY A 66 -3.77 -4.81 14.70
N GLU A 67 -3.51 -3.59 14.25
CA GLU A 67 -3.06 -2.52 15.14
C GLU A 67 -4.28 -1.93 15.89
N GLY A 68 -4.48 -2.30 17.15
CA GLY A 68 -5.57 -1.78 17.99
C GLY A 68 -6.24 -2.81 18.88
N ARG A 69 -7.33 -2.42 19.54
CA ARG A 69 -8.08 -3.27 20.49
C ARG A 69 -9.36 -3.78 19.84
N TYR A 70 -9.29 -4.99 19.29
CA TYR A 70 -10.44 -5.76 18.83
C TYR A 70 -11.16 -6.25 20.08
N GLY A 71 -12.33 -5.69 20.39
CA GLY A 71 -13.03 -5.98 21.64
C GLY A 71 -13.25 -7.49 21.82
N TRP A 72 -12.71 -8.05 22.90
CA TRP A 72 -13.19 -9.32 23.44
C TRP A 72 -14.37 -9.01 24.35
N ILE A 73 -15.48 -9.73 24.18
CA ILE A 73 -16.53 -9.87 25.18
C ILE A 73 -16.01 -10.75 26.31
#